data_AF-A0A971NW32-F1
#
_entry.id   AF-A0A971NW32-F1
#
_cell.length_a   1.000
_cell.length_b   1.000
_cell.length_c   1.000
_cell.angle_alpha   90.00
_cell.angle_beta   90.00
_cell.angle_gamma   90.00
#
_symmetry.space_group_name_H-M   'P 1'
#
loop_
_entity.id
_entity.type
_entity.pdbx_description
1 polymer ?
#
loop_
_entity_poly.entity_id
_entity_poly.type
_entity_poly.pdbx_seq_one_letter_code
_entity_poly.pdbx_strand_id
1 'polypeptide(L)'
;MSHLRRIYRLSPSQFSAETIAVTFAKTSRSPEPFDVIASELNEEASSKFSEKWIVGYGHSSVAEHAVLHLALENVSRLAIETIEGNRLASYTEKSTRYQEWDPKAYVVPPELEGSEFLGEYLEVIDDLFATYARSLEALKSWSEANTPRLQNES
;
A
#
# COMPACT_ATOMS: atom_id res chain seq x y z
N MET A 1 -3.37 28.87 -36.15
CA MET A 1 -2.20 28.23 -35.51
C MET A 1 -2.21 26.75 -35.89
N SER A 2 -1.05 26.18 -36.22
CA SER A 2 -0.94 24.74 -36.48
C SER A 2 -1.26 23.99 -35.19
N HIS A 3 -2.37 23.25 -35.15
CA HIS A 3 -2.69 22.36 -34.03
C HIS A 3 -1.82 21.10 -34.12
N LEU A 4 -0.56 21.24 -33.73
CA LEU A 4 0.37 20.12 -33.62
C LEU A 4 -0.16 19.13 -32.57
N ARG A 5 -0.35 17.88 -32.97
CA ARG A 5 -0.70 16.80 -32.04
C ARG A 5 0.44 16.58 -31.06
N ARG A 6 0.15 16.65 -29.76
CA ARG A 6 1.09 16.40 -28.67
C ARG A 6 0.57 15.21 -27.86
N ILE A 7 1.41 14.20 -27.62
CA ILE A 7 1.11 13.06 -26.74
C ILE A 7 2.32 12.91 -25.82
N TYR A 8 2.15 13.17 -24.53
CA TYR A 8 3.21 13.16 -23.55
C TYR A 8 2.67 12.85 -22.15
N ARG A 9 3.55 12.44 -21.24
CA ARG A 9 3.24 12.20 -19.83
C ARG A 9 3.68 13.40 -18.98
N LEU A 10 2.93 13.71 -17.94
CA LEU A 10 3.45 14.49 -16.81
C LEU A 10 4.22 13.53 -15.90
N SER A 11 5.49 13.82 -15.59
CA SER A 11 6.33 12.89 -14.84
C SER A 11 6.20 13.10 -13.33
N PRO A 12 5.99 12.04 -12.53
CA PRO A 12 6.10 12.12 -11.06
C PRO A 12 7.48 12.55 -10.57
N SER A 13 8.52 12.45 -11.41
CA SER A 13 9.86 12.97 -11.11
C SER A 13 9.97 14.50 -11.27
N GLN A 14 8.93 15.16 -11.80
CA GLN A 14 8.90 16.60 -12.08
C GLN A 14 7.79 17.33 -11.32
N PHE A 15 6.66 16.65 -11.09
CA PHE A 15 5.50 17.20 -10.42
C PHE A 15 5.01 16.24 -9.35
N SER A 16 4.52 16.77 -8.22
CA SER A 16 3.86 15.96 -7.20
C SER A 16 2.57 15.34 -7.75
N ALA A 17 2.11 14.22 -7.14
CA ALA A 17 0.86 13.58 -7.50
C ALA A 17 -0.34 14.56 -7.44
N GLU A 18 -0.30 15.46 -6.45
CA GLU A 18 -1.30 16.51 -6.29
C GLU A 18 -1.26 17.53 -7.43
N THR A 19 -0.08 18.04 -7.80
CA THR A 19 0.05 18.97 -8.93
C THR A 19 -0.41 18.34 -10.24
N ILE A 20 -0.13 17.05 -10.46
CA ILE A 20 -0.65 16.31 -11.61
C ILE A 20 -2.19 16.29 -11.55
N ALA A 21 -2.80 15.86 -10.45
CA ALA A 21 -4.25 15.80 -10.31
C ALA A 21 -4.92 17.17 -10.54
N VAL A 22 -4.39 18.24 -9.95
CA VAL A 22 -4.89 19.61 -10.13
C VAL A 22 -4.74 20.10 -11.58
N THR A 23 -3.66 19.72 -12.27
CA THR A 23 -3.48 20.02 -13.70
C THR A 23 -4.61 19.43 -14.53
N PHE A 24 -4.90 18.13 -14.33
CA PHE A 24 -6.00 17.45 -15.02
C PHE A 24 -7.36 18.03 -14.65
N ALA A 25 -7.56 18.44 -13.40
CA ALA A 25 -8.76 19.14 -12.95
C ALA A 25 -8.98 20.47 -13.71
N LYS A 26 -7.92 21.28 -13.77
CA LYS A 26 -7.94 22.61 -14.40
C LYS A 26 -8.10 22.55 -15.91
N THR A 27 -7.68 21.47 -16.57
CA THR A 27 -7.82 21.30 -18.03
C THR A 27 -9.24 21.47 -18.53
N SER A 28 -10.25 21.06 -17.76
CA SER A 28 -11.66 21.23 -18.17
C SER A 28 -12.11 22.71 -18.23
N ARG A 29 -11.33 23.63 -17.64
CA ARG A 29 -11.67 25.05 -17.46
C ARG A 29 -10.56 26.01 -17.93
N SER A 30 -9.47 25.49 -18.49
CA SER A 30 -8.35 26.29 -19.00
C SER A 30 -8.14 26.03 -20.49
N PRO A 31 -7.91 27.07 -21.31
CA PRO A 31 -7.57 26.90 -22.73
C PRO A 31 -6.12 26.44 -22.94
N GLU A 32 -5.28 26.46 -21.90
CA GLU A 32 -3.86 26.19 -22.00
C GLU A 32 -3.52 24.69 -22.07
N PRO A 33 -2.38 24.31 -22.66
CA PRO A 33 -1.87 22.94 -22.63
C PRO A 33 -1.50 22.47 -21.21
N PHE A 34 -1.57 21.15 -20.96
CA PHE A 34 -1.30 20.55 -19.64
C PHE A 34 0.07 20.95 -19.04
N ASP A 35 1.13 21.01 -19.84
CA ASP A 35 2.46 21.39 -19.37
C ASP A 35 2.55 22.85 -18.92
N VAL A 36 1.83 23.76 -19.57
CA VAL A 36 1.73 25.16 -19.16
C VAL A 36 0.98 25.26 -17.84
N ILE A 37 -0.19 24.63 -17.74
CA ILE A 37 -1.00 24.59 -16.51
C ILE A 37 -0.17 24.02 -15.34
N ALA A 38 0.56 22.92 -15.57
CA ALA A 38 1.38 22.29 -14.54
C ALA A 38 2.53 23.20 -14.07
N SER A 39 3.15 23.96 -14.98
CA SER A 39 4.27 24.87 -14.66
C SER A 39 3.85 26.09 -13.82
N GLU A 40 2.58 26.50 -13.91
CA GLU A 40 2.03 27.63 -13.14
C GLU A 40 1.57 27.21 -11.74
N LEU A 41 1.48 25.91 -11.47
CA LEU A 41 1.11 25.36 -10.18
C LEU A 41 2.34 25.24 -9.28
N ASN A 42 2.18 25.63 -8.02
CA ASN A 42 3.10 25.30 -6.95
C ASN A 42 2.37 24.46 -5.89
N GLU A 43 3.12 23.79 -5.01
CA GLU A 43 2.53 22.86 -4.03
C GLU A 43 1.45 23.52 -3.16
N GLU A 44 1.66 24.76 -2.71
CA GLU A 44 0.70 25.47 -1.86
C GLU A 44 -0.61 25.80 -2.60
N ALA A 45 -0.52 26.23 -3.86
CA ALA A 45 -1.66 26.52 -4.71
C ALA A 45 -2.41 25.24 -5.10
N SER A 46 -1.68 24.14 -5.35
CA SER A 46 -2.26 22.82 -5.61
C SER A 46 -3.01 22.31 -4.39
N SER A 47 -2.42 22.38 -3.20
CA SER A 47 -3.04 21.96 -1.94
C SER A 47 -4.34 22.72 -1.62
N LYS A 48 -4.31 24.05 -1.69
CA LYS A 48 -5.52 24.89 -1.51
C LYS A 48 -6.60 24.59 -2.53
N PHE A 49 -6.22 24.25 -3.77
CA PHE A 49 -7.17 23.88 -4.81
C PHE A 49 -7.80 22.50 -4.51
N SER A 50 -7.00 21.52 -4.10
CA SER A 50 -7.46 20.18 -3.74
C SER A 50 -8.45 20.22 -2.57
N GLU A 51 -8.11 20.90 -1.47
CA GLU A 51 -9.00 21.02 -0.31
C GLU A 51 -10.36 21.62 -0.70
N LYS A 52 -10.35 22.69 -1.50
CA LYS A 52 -11.58 23.37 -1.90
C LYS A 52 -12.40 22.54 -2.88
N TRP A 53 -11.80 22.02 -3.95
CA TRP A 53 -12.54 21.50 -5.11
C TRP A 53 -12.61 19.98 -5.17
N ILE A 54 -11.60 19.28 -4.67
CA ILE A 54 -11.58 17.81 -4.65
C ILE A 54 -12.34 17.30 -3.43
N VAL A 55 -12.03 17.82 -2.24
CA VAL A 55 -12.68 17.40 -0.98
C VAL A 55 -14.04 18.09 -0.79
N GLY A 56 -14.12 19.41 -1.03
CA GLY A 56 -15.33 20.20 -0.73
C GLY A 56 -16.49 20.11 -1.74
N TYR A 57 -16.22 19.84 -3.03
CA TYR A 57 -17.25 19.84 -4.10
C TYR A 57 -17.60 18.44 -4.65
N GLY A 58 -16.98 17.36 -4.16
CA GLY A 58 -17.34 15.99 -4.54
C GLY A 58 -16.90 15.58 -5.96
N HIS A 59 -15.91 16.26 -6.54
CA HIS A 59 -15.29 15.85 -7.82
C HIS A 59 -14.26 14.71 -7.60
N SER A 60 -14.72 13.60 -7.03
CA SER A 60 -13.86 12.50 -6.58
C SER A 60 -13.04 11.86 -7.70
N SER A 61 -13.53 11.90 -8.95
CA SER A 61 -12.80 11.35 -10.10
C SER A 61 -11.49 12.10 -10.41
N VAL A 62 -11.35 13.36 -9.97
CA VAL A 62 -10.08 14.09 -10.09
C VAL A 62 -9.04 13.54 -9.12
N ALA A 63 -9.48 13.11 -7.93
CA ALA A 63 -8.59 12.54 -6.92
C ALA A 63 -7.94 11.23 -7.41
N GLU A 64 -8.61 10.49 -8.29
CA GLU A 64 -8.11 9.23 -8.87
C GLU A 64 -6.83 9.42 -9.70
N HIS A 65 -6.51 10.65 -10.13
CA HIS A 65 -5.24 10.94 -10.80
C HIS A 65 -4.04 10.97 -9.85
N ALA A 66 -4.26 11.09 -8.53
CA ALA A 66 -3.21 11.04 -7.52
C ALA A 66 -3.10 9.62 -6.95
N VAL A 67 -1.90 9.04 -7.04
CA VAL A 67 -1.59 7.73 -6.47
C VAL A 67 -0.66 7.92 -5.28
N LEU A 68 -1.00 7.28 -4.16
CA LEU A 68 -0.17 7.23 -2.96
C LEU A 68 0.40 5.83 -2.79
N HIS A 69 1.65 5.76 -2.34
CA HIS A 69 2.31 4.51 -1.98
C HIS A 69 2.38 4.44 -0.46
N LEU A 70 1.73 3.43 0.12
CA LEU A 70 1.73 3.19 1.56
C LEU A 70 2.55 1.93 1.86
N ALA A 71 3.52 2.06 2.76
CA ALA A 71 4.21 0.93 3.36
C ALA A 71 3.62 0.69 4.74
N LEU A 72 3.01 -0.47 4.93
CA LEU A 72 2.37 -0.88 6.18
C LEU A 72 3.21 -1.98 6.81
N GLU A 73 3.73 -1.74 8.00
CA GLU A 73 4.60 -2.67 8.72
C GLU A 73 4.04 -2.92 10.12
N ASN A 74 4.27 -4.12 10.66
CA ASN A 74 3.81 -4.55 11.99
C ASN A 74 2.28 -4.40 12.19
N VAL A 75 1.52 -4.64 11.11
CA VAL A 75 0.06 -4.64 11.11
C VAL A 75 -0.44 -6.07 11.26
N SER A 76 -1.54 -6.27 11.99
CA SER A 76 -2.09 -7.60 12.22
C SER A 76 -2.63 -8.22 10.93
N ARG A 77 -2.66 -9.56 10.88
CA ARG A 77 -3.23 -10.30 9.75
C ARG A 77 -4.69 -9.93 9.48
N LEU A 78 -5.47 -9.65 10.54
CA LEU A 78 -6.86 -9.23 10.39
C LEU A 78 -6.98 -7.84 9.76
N ALA A 79 -6.10 -6.91 10.15
CA ALA A 79 -6.11 -5.57 9.60
C ALA A 79 -5.70 -5.54 8.13
N ILE A 80 -4.69 -6.33 7.72
CA ILE A 80 -4.30 -6.37 6.30
C ILE A 80 -5.40 -6.98 5.42
N GLU A 81 -6.07 -8.05 5.85
CA GLU A 81 -7.23 -8.63 5.13
C GLU A 81 -8.35 -7.59 4.93
N THR A 82 -8.57 -6.74 5.94
CA THR A 82 -9.55 -5.64 5.86
C THR A 82 -9.13 -4.59 4.82
N ILE A 83 -7.84 -4.22 4.82
CA ILE A 83 -7.29 -3.23 3.88
C ILE A 83 -7.33 -3.76 2.44
N GLU A 84 -6.86 -4.99 2.24
CA GLU A 84 -6.80 -5.66 0.94
C GLU A 84 -8.18 -6.01 0.36
N GLY A 85 -9.23 -5.97 1.19
CA GLY A 85 -10.62 -6.10 0.75
C GLY A 85 -11.09 -4.98 -0.20
N ASN A 86 -10.37 -3.86 -0.29
CA ASN A 86 -10.69 -2.80 -1.25
C ASN A 86 -10.16 -3.15 -2.66
N ARG A 87 -11.05 -3.15 -3.65
CA ARG A 87 -10.73 -3.51 -5.04
C ARG A 87 -10.07 -2.38 -5.86
N LEU A 88 -10.05 -1.15 -5.35
CA LEU A 88 -9.50 0.02 -6.05
C LEU A 88 -8.10 0.41 -5.53
N ALA A 89 -7.26 -0.59 -5.30
CA ALA A 89 -5.86 -0.44 -4.92
C ALA A 89 -5.04 -1.64 -5.41
N SER A 90 -3.72 -1.50 -5.35
CA SER A 90 -2.74 -2.52 -5.71
C SER A 90 -1.97 -2.92 -4.47
N TYR A 91 -1.82 -4.22 -4.23
CA TYR A 91 -1.21 -4.75 -3.01
C TYR A 91 0.00 -5.63 -3.31
N THR A 92 0.96 -5.55 -2.39
CA THR A 92 2.09 -6.49 -2.29
C THR A 92 2.24 -6.83 -0.82
N GLU A 93 1.88 -8.05 -0.44
CA GLU A 93 2.00 -8.53 0.94
C GLU A 93 3.28 -9.36 1.12
N LYS A 94 3.88 -9.31 2.31
CA LYS A 94 4.93 -10.24 2.70
C LYS A 94 4.36 -11.66 2.75
N SER A 95 4.79 -12.51 1.81
CA SER A 95 4.22 -13.85 1.66
C SER A 95 4.64 -14.80 2.79
N THR A 96 3.66 -15.38 3.49
CA THR A 96 3.87 -16.44 4.50
C THR A 96 4.42 -17.75 3.94
N ARG A 97 4.41 -17.92 2.61
CA ARG A 97 4.99 -19.09 1.94
C ARG A 97 6.51 -19.01 1.81
N TYR A 98 7.05 -17.79 1.77
CA TYR A 98 8.46 -17.55 1.50
C TYR A 98 9.20 -16.94 2.69
N GLN A 99 8.47 -16.50 3.70
CA GLN A 99 9.04 -15.78 4.84
C GLN A 99 8.71 -16.54 6.12
N GLU A 100 9.76 -16.74 6.91
CA GLU A 100 9.65 -17.25 8.27
C GLU A 100 9.43 -16.07 9.20
N TRP A 101 8.44 -16.22 10.07
CA TRP A 101 8.04 -15.16 10.98
C TRP A 101 8.72 -15.32 12.32
N ASP A 102 9.13 -14.19 12.89
CA ASP A 102 9.61 -14.15 14.27
C ASP A 102 8.51 -14.68 15.20
N PRO A 103 8.82 -15.52 16.21
CA PRO A 103 7.83 -16.04 17.16
C PRO A 103 7.04 -14.98 17.92
N LYS A 104 7.52 -13.73 17.94
CA LYS A 104 6.85 -12.56 18.55
C LYS A 104 6.24 -11.62 17.52
N ALA A 105 6.17 -12.00 16.24
CA ALA A 105 5.55 -11.21 15.18
C ALA A 105 4.02 -11.27 15.19
N TYR A 106 3.42 -10.92 16.33
CA TYR A 106 1.98 -10.77 16.50
C TYR A 106 1.64 -9.43 17.16
N VAL A 107 0.39 -9.01 16.99
CA VAL A 107 -0.12 -7.77 17.58
C VAL A 107 -1.02 -8.13 18.75
N VAL A 108 -0.72 -7.61 19.93
CA VAL A 108 -1.65 -7.64 21.06
C VAL A 108 -2.70 -6.56 20.83
N PRO A 109 -4.00 -6.90 20.73
CA PRO A 109 -5.06 -5.91 20.60
C PRO A 109 -5.05 -4.97 21.81
N PRO A 110 -5.12 -3.63 21.60
CA PRO A 110 -5.09 -2.67 22.70
C PRO A 110 -6.26 -2.86 23.69
N GLU A 111 -7.38 -3.43 23.24
CA GLU A 111 -8.53 -3.75 24.08
C GLU A 111 -8.24 -4.84 25.13
N LEU A 112 -7.18 -5.63 24.95
CA LEU A 112 -6.74 -6.62 25.93
C LEU A 112 -5.83 -6.03 27.00
N GLU A 113 -5.28 -4.84 26.82
CA GLU A 113 -4.38 -4.22 27.81
C GLU A 113 -5.10 -4.02 29.15
N GLY A 114 -4.55 -4.61 30.22
CA GLY A 114 -5.14 -4.57 31.56
C GLY A 114 -6.40 -5.44 31.74
N SER A 115 -6.83 -6.16 30.71
CA SER A 115 -7.93 -7.13 30.81
C SER A 115 -7.47 -8.43 31.47
N GLU A 116 -8.42 -9.18 32.04
CA GLU A 116 -8.15 -10.51 32.58
C GLU A 116 -7.78 -11.54 31.50
N PHE A 117 -8.15 -11.29 30.24
CA PHE A 117 -7.90 -12.18 29.10
C PHE A 117 -6.50 -12.05 28.49
N LEU A 118 -5.73 -11.02 28.87
CA LEU A 118 -4.41 -10.78 28.29
C LEU A 118 -3.46 -11.96 28.49
N GLY A 119 -3.48 -12.58 29.68
CA GLY A 119 -2.63 -13.73 30.00
C GLY A 119 -2.92 -14.92 29.08
N GLU A 120 -4.20 -15.30 28.98
CA GLU A 120 -4.65 -16.40 28.11
C GLU A 120 -4.32 -16.12 26.64
N TYR A 121 -4.53 -14.89 26.16
CA TYR A 121 -4.19 -14.50 24.80
C TYR A 121 -2.70 -14.71 24.50
N LEU A 122 -1.82 -14.21 25.38
CA LEU A 122 -0.37 -14.30 25.20
C LEU A 122 0.12 -15.75 25.24
N GLU A 123 -0.42 -16.56 26.15
CA GLU A 123 -0.09 -17.99 26.24
C GLU A 123 -0.48 -18.73 24.96
N VAL A 124 -1.72 -18.56 24.51
CA VAL A 124 -2.24 -19.23 23.30
C VAL A 124 -1.45 -18.80 22.05
N ILE A 125 -1.19 -17.51 21.88
CA ILE A 125 -0.51 -17.03 20.67
C ILE A 125 0.97 -17.45 20.65
N ASP A 126 1.65 -17.43 21.79
CA ASP A 126 3.02 -17.95 21.90
C ASP A 126 3.08 -19.44 21.56
N ASP A 127 2.11 -20.23 22.03
CA ASP A 127 2.01 -21.66 21.74
C ASP A 127 1.74 -21.95 20.25
N LEU A 128 0.91 -21.13 19.60
CA LEU A 128 0.65 -21.24 18.16
C LEU A 128 1.93 -20.98 17.35
N PHE A 129 2.69 -19.92 17.66
CA PHE A 129 3.95 -19.62 16.98
C PHE A 129 5.03 -20.67 17.26
N ALA A 130 5.14 -21.14 18.50
CA ALA A 130 6.06 -22.21 18.86
C ALA A 130 5.73 -23.52 18.12
N THR A 131 4.43 -23.83 17.97
CA THR A 131 3.98 -25.00 17.20
C THR A 131 4.31 -24.85 15.73
N TYR A 132 4.02 -23.69 15.13
CA TYR A 132 4.41 -23.39 13.75
C TYR A 132 5.91 -23.60 13.50
N ALA A 133 6.77 -23.06 14.38
CA ALA A 133 8.22 -23.18 14.23
C ALA A 133 8.69 -24.64 14.24
N ARG A 134 8.20 -25.44 15.21
CA ARG A 134 8.52 -26.88 15.29
C ARG A 134 8.00 -27.66 14.06
N SER A 135 6.78 -27.35 13.61
CA SER A 135 6.21 -27.99 12.42
C SER A 135 7.00 -27.65 11.16
N LEU A 136 7.42 -26.39 11.01
CA LEU A 136 8.21 -25.96 9.87
C LEU A 136 9.57 -26.66 9.84
N GLU A 137 10.25 -26.75 10.98
CA GLU A 137 11.52 -27.49 11.10
C GLU A 137 11.36 -28.95 10.67
N ALA A 138 10.35 -29.65 11.22
CA ALA A 138 10.09 -31.05 10.88
C ALA A 138 9.78 -31.24 9.38
N LEU A 139 8.96 -30.36 8.79
CA LEU A 139 8.60 -30.42 7.38
C LEU A 139 9.78 -30.12 6.47
N LYS A 140 10.64 -29.16 6.83
CA LYS A 140 11.87 -28.86 6.09
C LYS A 140 12.81 -30.05 6.09
N SER A 141 13.11 -30.62 7.27
CA SER A 141 13.98 -31.79 7.36
C SER A 141 13.44 -32.98 6.57
N TRP A 142 12.11 -33.21 6.62
CA TRP A 142 11.49 -34.24 5.80
C TRP A 142 11.59 -33.93 4.30
N SER A 143 11.33 -32.69 3.89
CA SER A 143 11.39 -32.28 2.49
C SER A 143 12.80 -32.43 1.93
N GLU A 144 13.83 -32.03 2.67
CA GLU A 144 15.24 -32.17 2.26
C GLU A 144 15.66 -33.63 2.10
N ALA A 145 15.18 -34.51 2.98
CA ALA A 145 15.46 -35.94 2.90
C ALA A 145 14.72 -36.65 1.75
N ASN A 146 13.54 -36.16 1.35
CA ASN A 146 12.64 -36.85 0.41
C ASN A 146 12.52 -36.17 -0.96
N THR A 147 13.00 -34.93 -1.10
CA THR A 147 12.91 -34.14 -2.33
C THR A 147 14.31 -33.69 -2.73
N PRO A 148 15.05 -34.49 -3.52
CA PRO A 148 16.37 -34.11 -4.01
C PRO A 148 16.27 -32.81 -4.81
N ARG A 149 17.13 -31.84 -4.49
CA ARG A 149 17.21 -30.59 -5.27
C ARG A 149 17.57 -30.89 -6.72
N LEU A 150 16.83 -30.30 -7.64
CA LEU A 150 17.15 -30.38 -9.07
C LEU A 150 18.32 -29.44 -9.40
N GLN A 151 19.00 -29.75 -10.49
CA GLN A 151 20.10 -28.92 -10.97
C GLN A 151 19.54 -27.54 -11.36
N ASN A 152 20.06 -26.48 -10.72
CA ASN A 152 19.65 -25.07 -10.85
C ASN A 152 18.40 -24.62 -10.06
N GLU A 153 17.93 -25.39 -9.09
CA GLU A 153 16.96 -24.86 -8.11
C GLU A 153 17.67 -23.97 -7.07
N SER A 154 17.11 -22.77 -6.84
CA SER A 154 17.50 -21.86 -5.76
C SER A 154 16.81 -22.25 -4.45
#